data_AF-A0A1F9UD20-F1
#
_entry.id   AF-A0A1F9UD20-F1
#
_cell.length_a   1.000
_cell.length_b   1.000
_cell.length_c   1.000
_cell.angle_alpha   90.00
_cell.angle_beta   90.00
_cell.angle_gamma   90.00
#
_symmetry.space_group_name_H-M   'P 1'
#
loop_
_entity.id
_entity.type
_entity.pdbx_description
1 polymer ?
#
loop_
_entity_poly.entity_id
_entity_poly.type
_entity_poly.pdbx_seq_one_letter_code
_entity_poly.pdbx_strand_id
1 'polypeptide(L)'
;MLNEYKKLLDTLHILATGLLIIAGYLFLYGMLKDKQPPLLAMHEYLTSIGIITVVLMFVLSQRRFSAISSFVTPFSILRQLALAHFLALLTYGLSAYIFKLTHLSRLYLLGGLLLSALTSGAWHLGAYALYRAIRRRGWNMKKALLIGGPDATMPLLKMIDADAALGLTVASVLPLKPGQNLGEILDASAVDCVIFTTCREHPDLIEKAIEACSERGIQLMLRPDFVQEAWAFSGISYLHDMPLLVFSMTPEEGLASLCKRLIDTAVSALLLMLLALPMLVLALLIQWTSRGPALFAQKRVGLNGAAFSMYKFRSMQDGAENHAARVSLHNEMRGPVFKMKQDPRLTFLGGFLRKYSLDELPQLWNVLKGDMSLVGPRPPLPSEVSKYKGWQRRRLSMRPGITGLWQVLGRQKLIDFDAWVELDLKYIDHWSLWLDLKIIFQTIPAVVKGTGM
;
A
#
# COMPACT_ATOMS: atom_id res chain seq x y z
N MET A 1 35.14 -1.58 -9.14
CA MET A 1 35.57 -0.92 -7.89
C MET A 1 34.43 -0.65 -6.90
N LEU A 2 33.61 0.42 -7.00
CA LEU A 2 32.61 0.70 -5.93
C LEU A 2 31.53 -0.40 -5.74
N ASN A 3 31.18 -1.12 -6.80
CA ASN A 3 30.22 -2.24 -6.72
C ASN A 3 30.77 -3.46 -5.95
N GLU A 4 32.09 -3.71 -5.97
CA GLU A 4 32.72 -4.83 -5.24
C GLU A 4 32.64 -4.60 -3.73
N TYR A 5 32.75 -3.35 -3.29
CA TYR A 5 32.65 -2.94 -1.90
C TYR A 5 31.23 -2.55 -1.47
N LYS A 6 30.20 -2.81 -2.28
CA LYS A 6 28.83 -2.35 -2.01
C LYS A 6 28.34 -2.77 -0.61
N LYS A 7 28.51 -4.04 -0.24
CA LYS A 7 28.11 -4.54 1.09
C LYS A 7 28.87 -3.84 2.22
N LEU A 8 30.17 -3.60 2.03
CA LEU A 8 31.00 -2.90 3.00
C LEU A 8 30.55 -1.44 3.15
N LEU A 9 30.32 -0.74 2.03
CA LEU A 9 29.86 0.64 2.01
C LEU A 9 28.47 0.80 2.63
N ASP A 10 27.54 -0.13 2.35
CA ASP A 10 26.22 -0.15 2.97
C ASP A 10 26.34 -0.33 4.50
N THR A 11 27.23 -1.23 4.95
CA THR A 11 27.50 -1.44 6.39
C THR A 11 28.11 -0.20 7.04
N LEU A 12 29.12 0.40 6.41
CA LEU A 12 29.74 1.64 6.89
C LEU A 12 28.74 2.80 6.94
N HIS A 13 27.81 2.87 5.97
CA HIS A 13 26.78 3.90 5.95
C HIS A 13 25.79 3.77 7.12
N ILE A 14 25.42 2.53 7.48
CA ILE A 14 24.58 2.25 8.66
C ILE A 14 25.34 2.57 9.95
N LEU A 15 26.61 2.17 10.06
CA LEU A 15 27.45 2.48 11.23
C LEU A 15 27.64 3.99 11.42
N ALA A 16 27.90 4.72 10.32
CA ALA A 16 27.99 6.18 10.35
C ALA A 16 26.68 6.82 10.83
N THR A 17 25.53 6.26 10.45
CA THR A 17 24.23 6.71 10.94
C THR A 17 24.09 6.51 12.45
N GLY A 18 24.49 5.34 12.96
CA GLY A 18 24.53 5.07 14.41
C GLY A 18 25.39 6.07 15.18
N LEU A 19 26.58 6.37 14.67
CA LEU A 19 27.48 7.36 15.26
C LEU A 19 26.89 8.79 15.24
N LEU A 20 26.25 9.19 14.13
CA LEU A 20 25.57 10.49 14.02
C LEU A 20 24.42 10.65 15.02
N ILE A 21 23.67 9.58 15.28
CA ILE A 21 22.61 9.58 16.30
C ILE A 21 23.23 9.84 17.67
N ILE A 22 24.23 9.06 18.07
CA ILE A 22 24.90 9.20 19.37
C ILE A 22 25.51 10.59 19.52
N ALA A 23 26.22 11.08 18.50
CA ALA A 23 26.80 12.42 18.48
C ALA A 23 25.73 13.53 18.63
N GLY A 24 24.57 13.37 17.98
CA GLY A 24 23.44 14.29 18.13
C GLY A 24 22.91 14.35 19.57
N TYR A 25 22.75 13.20 20.22
CA TYR A 25 22.34 13.15 21.63
C TYR A 25 23.38 13.76 22.58
N LEU A 26 24.68 13.53 22.34
CA LEU A 26 25.77 14.14 23.10
C LEU A 26 25.80 15.66 22.93
N PHE A 27 25.66 16.14 21.69
CA PHE A 27 25.59 17.57 21.38
C PHE A 27 24.41 18.24 22.10
N LEU A 28 23.22 17.62 22.01
CA LEU A 28 22.03 18.13 22.68
C LEU A 28 22.18 18.12 24.21
N TYR A 29 22.87 17.11 24.76
CA TYR A 29 23.15 17.03 26.19
C TYR A 29 24.01 18.23 26.63
N GLY A 30 25.11 18.49 25.90
CA GLY A 30 25.97 19.65 26.16
C GLY A 30 25.22 21.00 26.10
N MET A 31 24.23 21.13 25.20
CA MET A 31 23.43 22.34 25.08
C MET A 31 22.38 22.53 26.18
N LEU A 32 21.90 21.45 26.78
CA LEU A 32 20.74 21.46 27.68
C LEU A 32 21.08 21.13 29.14
N LYS A 33 22.26 20.58 29.43
CA LYS A 33 22.64 20.09 30.76
C LYS A 33 22.39 21.12 31.87
N ASP A 34 22.76 22.38 31.61
CA ASP A 34 22.71 23.46 32.60
C ASP A 34 21.44 24.32 32.52
N LYS A 35 20.51 24.01 31.60
CA LYS A 35 19.24 24.73 31.46
C LYS A 35 18.22 24.25 32.50
N GLN A 36 17.35 25.12 33.00
CA GLN A 36 16.33 24.72 33.97
C GLN A 36 15.11 24.04 33.31
N PRO A 37 14.62 22.90 33.84
CA PRO A 37 15.23 22.09 34.90
C PRO A 37 16.48 21.34 34.39
N PRO A 38 17.55 21.24 35.20
CA PRO A 38 18.81 20.64 34.77
C PRO A 38 18.62 19.17 34.37
N LEU A 39 19.37 18.74 33.36
CA LEU A 39 19.36 17.34 32.96
C LEU A 39 20.06 16.48 34.02
N LEU A 40 19.55 15.26 34.20
CA LEU A 40 20.20 14.19 34.94
C LEU A 40 21.58 13.84 34.35
N ALA A 41 22.35 13.02 35.07
CA ALA A 41 23.67 12.61 34.61
C ALA A 41 23.56 11.79 33.31
N MET A 42 24.53 11.96 32.39
CA MET A 42 24.50 11.34 31.06
C MET A 42 24.33 9.81 31.11
N HIS A 43 24.89 9.14 32.13
CA HIS A 43 24.80 7.70 32.29
C HIS A 43 23.36 7.20 32.46
N GLU A 44 22.46 8.03 33.00
CA GLU A 44 21.03 7.72 33.14
C GLU A 44 20.31 7.69 31.77
N TYR A 45 20.82 8.43 30.78
CA TYR A 45 20.26 8.47 29.43
C TYR A 45 20.82 7.40 28.49
N LEU A 46 21.95 6.76 28.82
CA LEU A 46 22.64 5.82 27.93
C LEU A 46 21.76 4.63 27.50
N THR A 47 20.93 4.12 28.41
CA THR A 47 20.02 3.01 28.12
C THR A 47 18.97 3.41 27.08
N SER A 48 18.38 4.59 27.23
CA SER A 48 17.38 5.13 26.30
C SER A 48 17.99 5.43 24.93
N ILE A 49 19.17 6.04 24.89
CA ILE A 49 19.91 6.32 23.65
C ILE A 49 20.30 5.01 22.96
N GLY A 50 20.74 4.00 23.74
CA GLY A 50 21.07 2.67 23.23
C GLY A 50 19.89 1.99 22.57
N ILE A 51 18.72 1.95 23.25
CA ILE A 51 17.49 1.37 22.69
C ILE A 51 17.11 2.08 21.38
N ILE A 52 17.09 3.41 21.37
CA ILE A 52 16.76 4.21 20.18
C ILE A 52 17.72 3.91 19.03
N THR A 53 19.03 3.88 19.31
CA THR A 53 20.07 3.66 18.29
C THR A 53 19.99 2.25 17.72
N VAL A 54 19.81 1.23 18.56
CA VAL A 54 19.70 -0.18 18.13
C VAL A 54 18.46 -0.39 17.27
N VAL A 55 17.30 0.15 17.67
CA VAL A 55 16.06 0.05 16.89
C VAL A 55 16.22 0.74 15.54
N LEU A 56 16.78 1.96 15.51
CA LEU A 56 17.04 2.67 14.26
C LEU A 56 17.98 1.90 13.34
N MET A 57 19.11 1.41 13.84
CA MET A 57 20.06 0.63 13.06
C MET A 57 19.46 -0.68 12.56
N PHE A 58 18.67 -1.38 13.38
CA PHE A 58 17.98 -2.60 12.98
C PHE A 58 16.98 -2.35 11.86
N VAL A 59 16.11 -1.33 11.98
CA VAL A 59 15.14 -1.02 10.93
C VAL A 59 15.83 -0.63 9.62
N LEU A 60 16.94 0.12 9.71
CA LEU A 60 17.73 0.51 8.54
C LEU A 60 18.52 -0.65 7.91
N SER A 61 18.93 -1.65 8.69
CA SER A 61 19.67 -2.82 8.17
C SER A 61 18.78 -3.87 7.51
N GLN A 62 17.54 -4.03 7.98
CA GLN A 62 16.57 -4.98 7.41
C GLN A 62 16.02 -4.51 6.05
N ARG A 63 15.99 -3.20 5.83
CA ARG A 63 15.65 -2.64 4.54
C ARG A 63 16.94 -2.66 3.73
N ARG A 64 16.92 -3.16 2.48
CA ARG A 64 18.05 -3.07 1.53
C ARG A 64 18.35 -1.61 1.18
N PHE A 65 18.73 -0.81 2.16
CA PHE A 65 19.16 0.55 2.03
C PHE A 65 20.55 0.49 1.42
N SER A 66 20.61 0.68 0.12
CA SER A 66 21.85 0.99 -0.55
C SER A 66 21.63 2.29 -1.27
N ALA A 67 22.18 3.39 -0.72
CA ALA A 67 22.27 4.67 -1.44
C ALA A 67 22.99 4.52 -2.79
N ILE A 68 23.68 3.39 -2.98
CA ILE A 68 24.40 2.95 -4.18
C ILE A 68 23.49 2.15 -5.13
N SER A 69 22.24 1.85 -4.79
CA SER A 69 21.32 1.19 -5.71
C SER A 69 20.69 2.20 -6.67
N SER A 70 20.70 1.87 -7.97
CA SER A 70 20.05 2.66 -9.03
C SER A 70 18.53 2.76 -8.91
N PHE A 71 17.92 1.96 -8.04
CA PHE A 71 16.47 1.82 -7.89
C PHE A 71 15.88 2.60 -6.70
N VAL A 72 16.66 3.46 -6.03
CA VAL A 72 16.23 4.20 -4.83
C VAL A 72 15.79 5.62 -5.19
N THR A 73 14.66 6.07 -4.64
CA THR A 73 14.15 7.45 -4.79
C THR A 73 14.21 8.23 -3.47
N PRO A 74 14.31 9.57 -3.49
CA PRO A 74 14.33 10.38 -2.26
C PRO A 74 13.10 10.14 -1.38
N PHE A 75 11.93 9.99 -2.01
CA PHE A 75 10.70 9.69 -1.30
C PHE A 75 10.77 8.35 -0.56
N SER A 76 11.37 7.32 -1.17
CA SER A 76 11.56 6.03 -0.52
C SER A 76 12.51 6.11 0.69
N ILE A 77 13.56 6.95 0.62
CA ILE A 77 14.50 7.22 1.71
C ILE A 77 13.76 7.88 2.88
N LEU A 78 13.06 8.99 2.63
CA LEU A 78 12.33 9.74 3.66
C LEU A 78 11.26 8.87 4.32
N ARG A 79 10.52 8.09 3.55
CA ARG A 79 9.51 7.16 4.08
C ARG A 79 10.11 6.12 5.02
N GLN A 80 11.27 5.56 4.69
CA GLN A 80 11.95 4.58 5.53
C GLN A 80 12.51 5.20 6.81
N LEU A 81 13.13 6.38 6.72
CA LEU A 81 13.61 7.11 7.88
C LEU A 81 12.47 7.49 8.83
N ALA A 82 11.36 7.99 8.30
CA ALA A 82 10.17 8.31 9.10
C ALA A 82 9.64 7.08 9.84
N LEU A 83 9.57 5.94 9.16
CA LEU A 83 9.17 4.67 9.77
C LEU A 83 10.15 4.23 10.88
N ALA A 84 11.45 4.32 10.64
CA ALA A 84 12.47 3.95 11.62
C ALA A 84 12.37 4.81 12.89
N HIS A 85 12.24 6.14 12.75
CA HIS A 85 12.09 7.04 13.89
C HIS A 85 10.76 6.84 14.63
N PHE A 86 9.67 6.56 13.89
CA PHE A 86 8.39 6.22 14.50
C PHE A 86 8.48 4.93 15.34
N LEU A 87 9.10 3.88 14.80
CA LEU A 87 9.31 2.64 15.54
C LEU A 87 10.23 2.86 16.75
N ALA A 88 11.31 3.63 16.62
CA ALA A 88 12.19 3.98 17.74
C ALA A 88 11.44 4.73 18.85
N LEU A 89 10.60 5.70 18.50
CA LEU A 89 9.74 6.43 19.43
C LEU A 89 8.75 5.50 20.14
N LEU A 90 8.08 4.61 19.39
CA LEU A 90 7.13 3.64 19.94
C LEU A 90 7.82 2.67 20.91
N THR A 91 8.96 2.12 20.52
CA THR A 91 9.73 1.15 21.32
C THR A 91 10.26 1.82 22.58
N TYR A 92 10.78 3.04 22.46
CA TYR A 92 11.19 3.85 23.60
C TYR A 92 10.00 4.12 24.54
N GLY A 93 8.86 4.58 24.02
CA GLY A 93 7.66 4.87 24.83
C GLY A 93 7.16 3.64 25.60
N LEU A 94 7.16 2.46 24.96
CA LEU A 94 6.79 1.20 25.60
C LEU A 94 7.81 0.80 26.69
N SER A 95 9.11 0.90 26.39
CA SER A 95 10.17 0.62 27.35
C SER A 95 10.12 1.57 28.56
N ALA A 96 9.88 2.85 28.33
CA ALA A 96 9.76 3.85 29.38
C ALA A 96 8.56 3.57 30.29
N TYR A 97 7.46 3.04 29.75
CA TYR A 97 6.31 2.61 30.53
C TYR A 97 6.62 1.36 31.36
N ILE A 98 7.18 0.31 30.74
CA ILE A 98 7.48 -0.98 31.40
C ILE A 98 8.52 -0.81 32.50
N PHE A 99 9.62 -0.11 32.21
CA PHE A 99 10.73 0.09 33.14
C PHE A 99 10.55 1.33 34.03
N LYS A 100 9.39 2.00 33.97
CA LYS A 100 9.07 3.21 34.74
C LYS A 100 10.16 4.29 34.64
N LEU A 101 10.64 4.56 33.43
CA LEU A 101 11.66 5.59 33.13
C LEU A 101 11.05 7.01 33.15
N THR A 102 10.18 7.31 34.12
CA THR A 102 9.41 8.56 34.18
C THR A 102 10.22 9.77 34.64
N HIS A 103 11.43 9.55 35.17
CA HIS A 103 12.34 10.59 35.66
C HIS A 103 13.13 11.27 34.55
N LEU A 104 13.20 10.68 33.34
CA LEU A 104 13.99 11.21 32.24
C LEU A 104 13.32 12.41 31.56
N SER A 105 14.13 13.38 31.12
CA SER A 105 13.64 14.56 30.40
C SER A 105 13.05 14.19 29.03
N ARG A 106 11.72 14.34 28.90
CA ARG A 106 11.00 14.12 27.63
C ARG A 106 11.45 15.09 26.54
N LEU A 107 11.76 16.33 26.91
CA LEU A 107 12.24 17.35 25.98
C LEU A 107 13.59 16.95 25.37
N TYR A 108 14.52 16.45 26.19
CA TYR A 108 15.81 15.96 25.72
C TYR A 108 15.65 14.76 24.78
N LEU A 109 14.81 13.78 25.15
CA LEU A 109 14.65 12.56 24.36
C LEU A 109 13.91 12.77 23.05
N LEU A 110 12.82 13.56 23.05
CA LEU A 110 12.11 13.94 21.83
C LEU A 110 12.94 14.88 20.95
N GLY A 111 13.66 15.83 21.57
CA GLY A 111 14.59 16.71 20.87
C GLY A 111 15.74 15.94 20.21
N GLY A 112 16.27 14.92 20.90
CA GLY A 112 17.30 14.03 20.37
C GLY A 112 16.78 13.18 19.20
N LEU A 113 15.55 12.67 19.28
CA LEU A 113 14.89 11.95 18.17
C LEU A 113 14.66 12.85 16.96
N LEU A 114 14.28 14.12 17.19
CA LEU A 114 14.13 15.10 16.11
C LEU A 114 15.49 15.40 15.46
N LEU A 115 16.50 15.67 16.27
CA LEU A 115 17.85 15.94 15.79
C LEU A 115 18.41 14.74 15.02
N SER A 116 18.19 13.51 15.50
CA SER A 116 18.58 12.29 14.81
C SER A 116 17.87 12.13 13.47
N ALA A 117 16.58 12.48 13.39
CA ALA A 117 15.82 12.44 12.13
C ALA A 117 16.38 13.43 11.10
N LEU A 118 16.75 14.64 11.54
CA LEU A 118 17.34 15.66 10.69
C LEU A 118 18.75 15.28 10.21
N THR A 119 19.63 14.82 11.12
CA THR A 119 21.01 14.47 10.76
C THR A 119 21.07 13.20 9.91
N SER A 120 20.29 12.16 10.24
CA SER A 120 20.19 10.96 9.41
C SER A 120 19.55 11.27 8.05
N GLY A 121 18.51 12.11 8.00
CA GLY A 121 17.92 12.59 6.76
C GLY A 121 18.93 13.30 5.86
N ALA A 122 19.68 14.25 6.43
CA ALA A 122 20.74 14.97 5.73
C ALA A 122 21.84 14.01 5.22
N TRP A 123 22.27 13.06 6.05
CA TRP A 123 23.28 12.05 5.68
C TRP A 123 22.83 11.17 4.51
N HIS A 124 21.60 10.65 4.55
CA HIS A 124 21.10 9.73 3.52
C HIS A 124 20.78 10.45 2.21
N LEU A 125 20.17 11.65 2.28
CA LEU A 125 19.92 12.47 1.09
C LEU A 125 21.22 13.01 0.49
N GLY A 126 22.19 13.39 1.33
CA GLY A 126 23.52 13.81 0.92
C GLY A 126 24.28 12.68 0.23
N ALA A 127 24.29 11.48 0.80
CA ALA A 127 24.89 10.30 0.18
C ALA A 127 24.20 9.95 -1.15
N TYR A 128 22.87 9.97 -1.20
CA TYR A 128 22.11 9.78 -2.44
C TYR A 128 22.50 10.80 -3.52
N ALA A 129 22.58 12.09 -3.16
CA ALA A 129 22.98 13.15 -4.08
C ALA A 129 24.43 12.99 -4.55
N LEU A 130 25.34 12.64 -3.63
CA LEU A 130 26.75 12.38 -3.93
C LEU A 130 26.91 11.22 -4.93
N TYR A 131 26.25 10.08 -4.69
CA TYR A 131 26.33 8.94 -5.61
C TYR A 131 25.73 9.26 -6.99
N ARG A 132 24.63 10.03 -7.06
CA ARG A 132 24.13 10.52 -8.35
C ARG A 132 25.13 11.45 -9.04
N ALA A 133 25.79 12.34 -8.30
CA ALA A 133 26.79 13.25 -8.86
C ALA A 133 28.02 12.49 -9.39
N ILE A 134 28.51 11.48 -8.66
CA ILE A 134 29.59 10.59 -9.09
C ILE A 134 29.23 9.88 -10.40
N ARG A 135 28.01 9.34 -10.50
CA ARG A 135 27.52 8.67 -11.73
C ARG A 135 27.34 9.61 -12.91
N ARG A 136 26.84 10.82 -12.68
CA ARG A 136 26.74 11.85 -13.74
C ARG A 136 28.11 12.24 -14.30
N ARG A 137 29.19 12.06 -13.54
CA ARG A 137 30.57 12.26 -14.00
C ARG A 137 31.14 11.03 -14.72
N GLY A 138 30.37 9.96 -14.91
CA GLY A 138 30.79 8.72 -15.57
C GLY A 138 31.45 7.68 -14.67
N TRP A 139 31.46 7.88 -13.35
CA TRP A 139 32.07 6.95 -12.39
C TRP A 139 31.02 5.99 -11.82
N ASN A 140 31.41 4.77 -11.45
CA ASN A 140 30.50 3.74 -10.93
C ASN A 140 29.33 3.40 -11.89
N MET A 141 29.65 3.36 -13.19
CA MET A 141 28.74 2.94 -14.25
C MET A 141 28.89 1.43 -14.49
N LYS A 142 27.79 0.76 -14.81
CA LYS A 142 27.77 -0.61 -15.32
C LYS A 142 27.50 -0.60 -16.81
N LYS A 143 28.32 -1.29 -17.59
CA LYS A 143 28.08 -1.52 -19.02
C LYS A 143 26.99 -2.57 -19.18
N ALA A 144 25.89 -2.19 -19.81
CA ALA A 144 24.74 -3.04 -20.06
C ALA A 144 24.64 -3.43 -21.53
N LEU A 145 24.40 -4.72 -21.79
CA LEU A 145 23.93 -5.21 -23.08
C LEU A 145 22.40 -5.23 -23.08
N LEU A 146 21.77 -4.54 -24.03
CA LEU A 146 20.32 -4.60 -24.20
C LEU A 146 19.96 -5.67 -25.22
N ILE A 147 19.10 -6.59 -24.84
CA ILE A 147 18.64 -7.67 -25.72
C ILE A 147 17.13 -7.58 -25.90
N GLY A 148 16.67 -7.39 -27.13
CA GLY A 148 15.26 -7.38 -27.49
C GLY A 148 14.92 -6.53 -28.72
N GLY A 149 13.63 -6.45 -29.03
CA GLY A 149 13.12 -5.68 -30.17
C GLY A 149 13.22 -4.15 -29.96
N PRO A 150 13.20 -3.36 -31.04
CA PRO A 150 13.31 -1.90 -30.96
C PRO A 150 12.18 -1.28 -30.12
N ASP A 151 10.95 -1.79 -30.20
CA ASP A 151 9.81 -1.25 -29.46
C ASP A 151 9.96 -1.37 -27.93
N ALA A 152 10.60 -2.45 -27.47
CA ALA A 152 10.82 -2.70 -26.04
C ALA A 152 12.10 -2.04 -25.51
N THR A 153 13.16 -2.02 -26.32
CA THR A 153 14.48 -1.49 -25.94
C THR A 153 14.56 0.03 -26.07
N MET A 154 13.86 0.66 -27.01
CA MET A 154 13.93 2.11 -27.23
C MET A 154 13.47 2.96 -26.02
N PRO A 155 12.36 2.64 -25.33
CA PRO A 155 11.99 3.36 -24.11
C PRO A 155 13.04 3.23 -23.01
N LEU A 156 13.65 2.05 -22.90
CA LEU A 156 14.70 1.76 -21.92
C LEU A 156 15.99 2.53 -22.24
N LEU A 157 16.39 2.54 -23.51
CA LEU A 157 17.54 3.29 -24.01
C LEU A 157 17.36 4.80 -23.72
N LYS A 158 16.21 5.37 -24.10
CA LYS A 158 15.87 6.78 -23.80
C LYS A 158 15.93 7.09 -22.31
N MET A 159 15.46 6.18 -21.46
CA MET A 159 15.50 6.36 -20.01
C MET A 159 16.93 6.34 -19.46
N ILE A 160 17.77 5.42 -19.94
CA ILE A 160 19.18 5.29 -19.54
C ILE A 160 19.99 6.51 -20.01
N ASP A 161 19.80 6.93 -21.26
CA ASP A 161 20.49 8.08 -21.85
C ASP A 161 20.05 9.41 -21.20
N ALA A 162 18.78 9.53 -20.81
CA ALA A 162 18.27 10.74 -20.17
C ALA A 162 18.77 10.94 -18.72
N ASP A 163 19.16 9.86 -18.01
CA ASP A 163 19.61 9.95 -16.62
C ASP A 163 20.83 9.08 -16.35
N ALA A 164 22.02 9.63 -16.62
CA ALA A 164 23.30 9.00 -16.27
C ALA A 164 23.41 8.61 -14.78
N ALA A 165 22.60 9.20 -13.90
CA ALA A 165 22.58 8.84 -12.49
C ALA A 165 21.99 7.44 -12.20
N LEU A 166 21.36 6.81 -13.19
CA LEU A 166 20.99 5.39 -13.16
C LEU A 166 22.21 4.48 -13.08
N GLY A 167 23.41 4.96 -13.42
CA GLY A 167 24.64 4.18 -13.30
C GLY A 167 24.76 3.07 -14.33
N LEU A 168 24.08 3.21 -15.47
CA LEU A 168 24.11 2.27 -16.59
C LEU A 168 24.64 2.98 -17.83
N THR A 169 25.48 2.30 -18.60
CA THR A 169 25.88 2.71 -19.96
C THR A 169 25.54 1.58 -20.92
N VAL A 170 24.85 1.89 -22.02
CA VAL A 170 24.51 0.86 -23.00
C VAL A 170 25.72 0.60 -23.90
N ALA A 171 26.24 -0.63 -23.89
CA ALA A 171 27.34 -1.05 -24.74
C ALA A 171 26.85 -1.31 -26.17
N SER A 172 25.76 -2.05 -26.30
CA SER A 172 25.09 -2.33 -27.58
C SER A 172 23.63 -2.76 -27.34
N VAL A 173 22.85 -2.68 -28.42
CA VAL A 173 21.47 -3.18 -28.48
C VAL A 173 21.42 -4.28 -29.53
N LEU A 174 20.99 -5.47 -29.15
CA LEU A 174 20.94 -6.62 -30.04
C LEU A 174 19.51 -7.17 -30.14
N PRO A 175 18.98 -7.34 -31.37
CA PRO A 175 17.79 -8.14 -31.56
C PRO A 175 18.16 -9.61 -31.38
N LEU A 176 17.48 -10.32 -30.48
CA LEU A 176 17.76 -11.72 -30.27
C LEU A 176 17.08 -12.56 -31.35
N LYS A 177 17.88 -13.32 -32.09
CA LYS A 177 17.39 -14.24 -33.11
C LYS A 177 17.66 -15.69 -32.70
N PRO A 178 16.75 -16.64 -33.01
CA PRO A 178 17.03 -18.06 -32.83
C PRO A 178 18.35 -18.47 -33.51
N GLY A 179 19.18 -19.25 -32.81
CA GLY A 179 20.46 -19.75 -33.33
C GLY A 179 21.68 -18.85 -33.06
N GLN A 180 21.52 -17.66 -32.48
CA GLN A 180 22.67 -16.86 -32.02
C GLN A 180 23.29 -17.46 -30.75
N ASN A 181 24.62 -17.60 -30.74
CA ASN A 181 25.37 -18.00 -29.55
C ASN A 181 25.58 -16.77 -28.66
N LEU A 182 24.72 -16.61 -27.65
CA LEU A 182 24.83 -15.49 -26.72
C LEU A 182 26.13 -15.55 -25.90
N GLY A 183 26.68 -16.74 -25.67
CA GLY A 183 27.94 -16.90 -24.98
C GLY A 183 29.09 -16.20 -25.69
N GLU A 184 29.27 -16.43 -26.99
CA GLU A 184 30.30 -15.76 -27.81
C GLU A 184 30.12 -14.25 -27.82
N ILE A 185 28.87 -13.76 -27.89
CA ILE A 185 28.58 -12.34 -27.84
C ILE A 185 29.00 -11.76 -26.49
N LEU A 186 28.69 -12.43 -25.38
CA LEU A 186 29.09 -11.99 -24.04
C LEU A 186 30.59 -12.08 -23.82
N ASP A 187 31.27 -13.07 -24.42
CA ASP A 187 32.72 -13.20 -24.36
C ASP A 187 33.42 -12.09 -25.15
N ALA A 188 32.84 -11.68 -26.28
CA ALA A 188 33.33 -10.56 -27.08
C ALA A 188 32.94 -9.19 -26.51
N SER A 189 31.85 -9.12 -25.73
CA SER A 189 31.30 -7.88 -25.19
C SER A 189 31.67 -7.76 -23.72
N ALA A 190 32.69 -6.96 -23.40
CA ALA A 190 33.05 -6.66 -22.00
C ALA A 190 31.94 -5.87 -21.27
N VAL A 191 30.90 -6.57 -20.81
CA VAL A 191 29.68 -6.03 -20.18
C VAL A 191 29.51 -6.54 -18.75
N ASP A 192 28.96 -5.70 -17.88
CA ASP A 192 28.73 -6.01 -16.46
C ASP A 192 27.34 -6.62 -16.21
N CYS A 193 26.38 -6.35 -17.09
CA CYS A 193 25.03 -6.88 -16.99
C CYS A 193 24.33 -6.97 -18.35
N VAL A 194 23.33 -7.83 -18.41
CA VAL A 194 22.42 -7.96 -19.55
C VAL A 194 21.04 -7.51 -19.11
N ILE A 195 20.40 -6.62 -19.87
CA ILE A 195 18.97 -6.32 -19.69
C ILE A 195 18.21 -6.95 -20.85
N PHE A 196 17.43 -7.97 -20.51
CA PHE A 196 16.64 -8.73 -21.46
C PHE A 196 15.20 -8.21 -21.42
N THR A 197 14.76 -7.62 -22.52
CA THR A 197 13.37 -7.21 -22.74
C THR A 197 12.68 -8.31 -23.53
N THR A 198 11.55 -8.81 -23.03
CA THR A 198 10.97 -10.08 -23.50
C THR A 198 10.58 -10.10 -24.98
N CYS A 199 10.86 -11.22 -25.63
CA CYS A 199 10.22 -11.65 -26.87
C CYS A 199 9.04 -12.57 -26.50
N ARG A 200 7.79 -12.13 -26.70
CA ARG A 200 6.58 -12.98 -26.54
C ARG A 200 6.63 -14.28 -27.38
N GLU A 201 7.49 -14.32 -28.37
CA GLU A 201 7.52 -15.30 -29.45
C GLU A 201 8.50 -16.45 -29.19
N HIS A 202 9.45 -16.30 -28.26
CA HIS A 202 10.55 -17.25 -28.08
C HIS A 202 10.98 -17.40 -26.60
N PRO A 203 10.19 -18.09 -25.76
CA PRO A 203 10.51 -18.30 -24.33
C PRO A 203 11.84 -19.03 -24.13
N ASP A 204 12.21 -19.95 -25.02
CA ASP A 204 13.47 -20.72 -24.97
C ASP A 204 14.72 -19.84 -25.00
N LEU A 205 14.59 -18.61 -25.53
CA LEU A 205 15.69 -17.65 -25.54
C LEU A 205 15.99 -17.06 -24.16
N ILE A 206 15.00 -17.01 -23.26
CA ILE A 206 15.21 -16.56 -21.88
C ILE A 206 16.07 -17.59 -21.14
N GLU A 207 15.77 -18.89 -21.32
CA GLU A 207 16.55 -19.97 -20.73
C GLU A 207 18.00 -19.93 -21.20
N LYS A 208 18.24 -19.82 -22.52
CA LYS A 208 19.58 -19.67 -23.09
C LYS A 208 20.31 -18.43 -22.58
N ALA A 209 19.58 -17.33 -22.36
CA ALA A 209 20.16 -16.12 -21.80
C ALA A 209 20.53 -16.27 -20.32
N ILE A 210 19.68 -16.95 -19.53
CA ILE A 210 19.97 -17.29 -18.13
C ILE A 210 21.21 -18.18 -18.06
N GLU A 211 21.26 -19.23 -18.86
CA GLU A 211 22.39 -20.17 -18.93
C GLU A 211 23.69 -19.44 -19.30
N ALA A 212 23.71 -18.72 -20.43
CA ALA A 212 24.90 -18.01 -20.89
C ALA A 212 25.41 -16.95 -19.90
N CYS A 213 24.49 -16.24 -19.23
CA CYS A 213 24.86 -15.28 -18.17
C CYS A 213 25.34 -15.97 -16.90
N SER A 214 24.71 -17.09 -16.51
CA SER A 214 25.07 -17.87 -15.32
C SER A 214 26.47 -18.45 -15.43
N GLU A 215 26.82 -19.04 -16.58
CA GLU A 215 28.16 -19.58 -16.86
C GLU A 215 29.27 -18.52 -16.72
N ARG A 216 28.95 -17.26 -17.00
CA ARG A 216 29.90 -16.13 -17.01
C ARG A 216 29.84 -15.25 -15.76
N GLY A 217 28.92 -15.53 -14.83
CA GLY A 217 28.68 -14.69 -13.66
C GLY A 217 28.16 -13.29 -13.98
N ILE A 218 27.57 -13.09 -15.16
CA ILE A 218 27.03 -11.79 -15.60
C ILE A 218 25.62 -11.63 -15.04
N GLN A 219 25.31 -10.45 -14.50
CA GLN A 219 23.98 -10.18 -13.95
C GLN A 219 22.95 -10.04 -15.08
N LEU A 220 21.95 -10.92 -15.11
CA LEU A 220 20.78 -10.80 -16.00
C LEU A 220 19.62 -10.05 -15.31
N MET A 221 19.07 -9.05 -15.98
CA MET A 221 17.88 -8.32 -15.57
C MET A 221 16.77 -8.54 -16.61
N LEU A 222 15.68 -9.18 -16.20
CA LEU A 222 14.54 -9.43 -17.08
C LEU A 222 13.49 -8.32 -16.92
N ARG A 223 13.15 -7.66 -18.03
CA ARG A 223 11.98 -6.76 -18.10
C ARG A 223 10.83 -7.53 -18.76
N PRO A 224 9.79 -7.93 -18.01
CA PRO A 224 8.67 -8.66 -18.57
C PRO A 224 7.73 -7.72 -19.35
N ASP A 225 7.85 -7.64 -20.68
CA ASP A 225 6.99 -6.77 -21.51
C ASP A 225 5.58 -7.34 -21.74
N PHE A 226 5.34 -8.59 -21.31
CA PHE A 226 3.99 -9.15 -21.25
C PHE A 226 3.19 -8.68 -20.02
N VAL A 227 3.85 -8.10 -19.01
CA VAL A 227 3.20 -7.48 -17.85
C VAL A 227 2.96 -6.01 -18.20
N GLN A 228 1.77 -5.68 -18.69
CA GLN A 228 1.38 -4.27 -18.82
C GLN A 228 1.42 -3.59 -17.45
N GLU A 229 1.76 -2.30 -17.44
CA GLU A 229 2.03 -1.43 -16.26
C GLU A 229 1.01 -1.50 -15.11
N ALA A 230 -0.17 -2.09 -15.34
CA ALA A 230 -1.32 -1.94 -14.47
C ALA A 230 -1.52 -3.05 -13.43
N TRP A 231 -0.94 -4.27 -13.53
CA TRP A 231 -1.61 -5.42 -12.88
C TRP A 231 -0.81 -6.36 -11.97
N ALA A 232 0.50 -6.22 -11.77
CA ALA A 232 1.17 -7.13 -10.84
C ALA A 232 2.35 -6.53 -10.10
N PHE A 233 2.26 -6.54 -8.77
CA PHE A 233 3.49 -6.66 -7.97
C PHE A 233 4.06 -8.04 -8.27
N SER A 234 5.21 -8.09 -8.93
CA SER A 234 5.91 -9.33 -9.23
C SER A 234 7.08 -9.49 -8.28
N GLY A 235 7.19 -10.68 -7.70
CA GLY A 235 8.28 -11.06 -6.81
C GLY A 235 8.69 -12.50 -7.06
N ILE A 236 9.91 -12.83 -6.64
CA ILE A 236 10.36 -14.22 -6.56
C ILE A 236 9.96 -14.71 -5.17
N SER A 237 9.06 -15.68 -5.11
CA SER A 237 8.77 -16.47 -3.92
C SER A 237 9.42 -17.84 -4.05
N TYR A 238 9.50 -18.60 -2.96
CA TYR A 238 10.07 -19.94 -2.97
C TYR A 238 9.05 -20.92 -2.41
N LEU A 239 8.77 -21.99 -3.15
CA LEU A 239 8.04 -23.15 -2.63
C LEU A 239 9.07 -24.25 -2.39
N HIS A 240 9.50 -24.40 -1.13
CA HIS A 240 10.74 -25.09 -0.76
C HIS A 240 11.93 -24.47 -1.52
N ASP A 241 12.60 -25.23 -2.36
CA ASP A 241 13.76 -24.77 -3.14
C ASP A 241 13.38 -24.37 -4.57
N MET A 242 12.10 -24.39 -4.93
CA MET A 242 11.64 -24.00 -6.26
C MET A 242 11.30 -22.51 -6.30
N PRO A 243 12.03 -21.70 -7.10
CA PRO A 243 11.68 -20.30 -7.29
C PRO A 243 10.39 -20.19 -8.11
N LEU A 244 9.41 -19.47 -7.57
CA LEU A 244 8.15 -19.15 -8.23
C LEU A 244 8.11 -17.65 -8.52
N LEU A 245 7.85 -17.30 -9.77
CA LEU A 245 7.50 -15.93 -10.15
C LEU A 245 6.04 -15.69 -9.80
N VAL A 246 5.79 -14.94 -8.72
CA VAL A 246 4.43 -14.68 -8.22
C VAL A 246 3.97 -13.32 -8.73
N PHE A 247 2.80 -13.30 -9.38
CA PHE A 247 2.12 -12.07 -9.80
C PHE A 247 0.96 -11.80 -8.84
N SER A 248 1.14 -10.81 -7.95
CA SER A 248 0.10 -10.41 -7.01
C SER A 248 -0.82 -9.37 -7.65
N MET A 249 -2.09 -9.73 -7.84
CA MET A 249 -3.14 -8.88 -8.44
C MET A 249 -3.79 -7.91 -7.43
N THR A 250 -3.35 -7.97 -6.18
CA THR A 250 -3.74 -7.10 -5.07
C THR A 250 -2.48 -6.63 -4.34
N PRO A 251 -2.52 -5.50 -3.63
CA PRO A 251 -1.45 -5.09 -2.73
C PRO A 251 -1.11 -6.21 -1.76
N GLU A 252 0.19 -6.38 -1.47
CA GLU A 252 0.68 -7.45 -0.60
C GLU A 252 -0.01 -7.47 0.77
N GLU A 253 -0.34 -8.68 1.24
CA GLU A 253 -0.81 -8.95 2.60
C GLU A 253 0.33 -8.81 3.61
N GLY A 254 0.76 -7.57 3.84
CA GLY A 254 1.81 -7.23 4.81
C GLY A 254 1.26 -6.64 6.11
N LEU A 255 2.17 -6.06 6.91
CA LEU A 255 1.84 -5.31 8.13
C LEU A 255 0.75 -4.25 7.91
N ALA A 256 0.68 -3.64 6.72
CA ALA A 256 -0.37 -2.68 6.41
C ALA A 256 -1.78 -3.29 6.43
N SER A 257 -1.94 -4.53 5.96
CA SER A 257 -3.22 -5.26 5.98
C SER A 257 -3.61 -5.63 7.41
N LEU A 258 -2.63 -6.05 8.22
CA LEU A 258 -2.83 -6.27 9.65
C LEU A 258 -3.25 -4.99 10.37
N CYS A 259 -2.55 -3.87 10.14
CA CYS A 259 -2.91 -2.56 10.67
C CYS A 259 -4.32 -2.14 10.24
N LYS A 260 -4.67 -2.32 8.96
CA LYS A 260 -6.03 -2.07 8.46
C LYS A 260 -7.05 -2.89 9.25
N ARG A 261 -6.80 -4.18 9.44
CA ARG A 261 -7.71 -5.06 10.19
C ARG A 261 -7.88 -4.63 11.65
N LEU A 262 -6.79 -4.23 12.31
CA LEU A 262 -6.84 -3.71 13.68
C LEU A 262 -7.62 -2.40 13.76
N ILE A 263 -7.40 -1.48 12.83
CA ILE A 263 -8.14 -0.22 12.74
C ILE A 263 -9.63 -0.49 12.51
N ASP A 264 -9.97 -1.33 11.53
CA ASP A 264 -11.36 -1.71 11.22
C ASP A 264 -12.06 -2.28 12.45
N THR A 265 -11.39 -3.17 13.19
CA THR A 265 -11.93 -3.82 14.39
C THR A 265 -12.10 -2.81 15.53
N ALA A 266 -11.07 -2.02 15.84
CA ALA A 266 -11.08 -1.06 16.95
C ALA A 266 -12.08 0.07 16.72
N VAL A 267 -12.10 0.65 15.52
CA VAL A 267 -13.04 1.73 15.17
C VAL A 267 -14.47 1.21 15.12
N SER A 268 -14.71 0.02 14.56
CA SER A 268 -16.07 -0.55 14.55
C SER A 268 -16.57 -0.89 15.95
N ALA A 269 -15.72 -1.44 16.81
CA ALA A 269 -16.07 -1.71 18.21
C ALA A 269 -16.40 -0.41 18.95
N LEU A 270 -15.58 0.64 18.79
CA LEU A 270 -15.82 1.95 19.37
C LEU A 270 -17.13 2.57 18.87
N LEU A 271 -17.38 2.55 17.56
CA LEU A 271 -18.61 3.09 16.97
C LEU A 271 -19.84 2.32 17.42
N LEU A 272 -19.78 0.99 17.49
CA LEU A 272 -20.89 0.17 18.00
C LEU A 272 -21.20 0.51 19.47
N MET A 273 -20.17 0.72 20.30
CA MET A 273 -20.35 1.11 21.70
C MET A 273 -20.97 2.51 21.82
N LEU A 274 -20.43 3.50 21.09
CA LEU A 274 -20.90 4.88 21.14
C LEU A 274 -22.31 5.05 20.54
N LEU A 275 -22.63 4.28 19.50
CA LEU A 275 -23.90 4.37 18.78
C LEU A 275 -24.93 3.35 19.25
N ALA A 276 -24.64 2.52 20.26
CA ALA A 276 -25.55 1.49 20.75
C ALA A 276 -26.93 2.05 21.13
N LEU A 277 -26.96 3.15 21.91
CA LEU A 277 -28.20 3.77 22.36
C LEU A 277 -28.97 4.41 21.18
N PRO A 278 -28.36 5.24 20.31
CA PRO A 278 -29.00 5.72 19.08
C PRO A 278 -29.54 4.59 18.20
N MET A 279 -28.77 3.51 18.00
CA MET A 279 -29.18 2.35 17.20
C MET A 279 -30.38 1.62 17.81
N LEU A 280 -30.45 1.51 19.13
CA LEU A 280 -31.61 0.96 19.82
C LEU A 280 -32.86 1.81 19.60
N VAL A 281 -32.74 3.14 19.72
CA VAL A 281 -33.85 4.07 19.45
C VAL A 281 -34.33 3.94 18.01
N LEU A 282 -33.42 3.92 17.03
CA LEU A 282 -33.77 3.70 15.62
C LEU A 282 -34.47 2.36 15.41
N ALA A 283 -33.99 1.28 16.05
CA ALA A 283 -34.61 -0.03 15.96
C ALA A 283 -36.06 -0.03 16.48
N LEU A 284 -36.31 0.64 17.62
CA LEU A 284 -37.66 0.79 18.18
C LEU A 284 -38.57 1.62 17.25
N LEU A 285 -38.07 2.75 16.74
CA LEU A 285 -38.82 3.59 15.80
C LEU A 285 -39.20 2.84 14.52
N ILE A 286 -38.30 2.00 13.98
CA ILE A 286 -38.61 1.16 12.81
C ILE A 286 -39.73 0.17 13.11
N GLN A 287 -39.71 -0.48 14.27
CA GLN A 287 -40.76 -1.42 14.67
C GLN A 287 -42.10 -0.75 14.95
N TRP A 288 -42.09 0.47 15.48
CA TRP A 288 -43.32 1.25 15.72
C TRP A 288 -43.94 1.79 14.43
N THR A 289 -43.11 2.17 13.45
CA THR A 289 -43.59 2.78 12.19
C THR A 289 -43.83 1.76 11.07
N SER A 290 -43.36 0.52 11.20
CA SER A 290 -43.51 -0.54 10.20
C SER A 290 -43.56 -1.94 10.81
N ARG A 291 -44.39 -2.83 10.26
CA ARG A 291 -44.55 -4.21 10.77
C ARG A 291 -43.30 -5.07 10.49
N GLY A 292 -42.84 -5.83 11.49
CA GLY A 292 -41.75 -6.82 11.42
C GLY A 292 -40.41 -6.36 12.03
N PRO A 293 -39.30 -7.10 11.84
CA PRO A 293 -38.03 -6.85 12.52
C PRO A 293 -37.31 -5.58 12.04
N ALA A 294 -36.64 -4.90 12.98
CA ALA A 294 -35.84 -3.71 12.68
C ALA A 294 -34.58 -4.02 11.85
N LEU A 295 -33.98 -5.19 12.05
CA LEU A 295 -32.79 -5.63 11.32
C LEU A 295 -33.18 -6.50 10.12
N PHE A 296 -32.58 -6.19 8.98
CA PHE A 296 -32.68 -6.93 7.74
C PHE A 296 -31.32 -7.54 7.41
N ALA A 297 -31.30 -8.82 7.05
CA ALA A 297 -30.10 -9.54 6.64
C ALA A 297 -30.21 -9.92 5.17
N GLN A 298 -29.20 -9.57 4.36
CA GLN A 298 -29.17 -9.89 2.94
C GLN A 298 -27.89 -10.64 2.57
N LYS A 299 -28.02 -11.70 1.76
CA LYS A 299 -26.85 -12.40 1.23
C LYS A 299 -26.10 -11.51 0.24
N ARG A 300 -24.80 -11.38 0.47
CA ARG A 300 -23.85 -10.59 -0.33
C ARG A 300 -22.61 -11.42 -0.62
N VAL A 301 -21.86 -11.02 -1.63
CA VAL A 301 -20.59 -11.64 -1.99
C VAL A 301 -19.45 -10.77 -1.44
N GLY A 302 -18.48 -11.39 -0.78
CA GLY A 302 -17.34 -10.76 -0.14
C GLY A 302 -16.01 -11.17 -0.78
N LEU A 303 -14.96 -11.17 0.03
CA LEU A 303 -13.60 -11.51 -0.39
C LEU A 303 -13.55 -12.88 -1.09
N ASN A 304 -12.87 -12.93 -2.23
CA ASN A 304 -12.69 -14.11 -3.07
C ASN A 304 -14.00 -14.80 -3.50
N GLY A 305 -15.11 -14.06 -3.50
CA GLY A 305 -16.41 -14.61 -3.89
C GLY A 305 -17.17 -15.30 -2.76
N ALA A 306 -16.67 -15.29 -1.51
CA ALA A 306 -17.34 -15.92 -0.39
C ALA A 306 -18.66 -15.21 -0.04
N ALA A 307 -19.75 -15.97 0.15
CA ALA A 307 -21.03 -15.39 0.53
C ALA A 307 -21.10 -15.08 2.03
N PHE A 308 -21.65 -13.92 2.41
CA PHE A 308 -21.89 -13.53 3.80
C PHE A 308 -23.27 -12.87 3.95
N SER A 309 -23.75 -12.78 5.19
CA SER A 309 -25.01 -12.08 5.51
C SER A 309 -24.70 -10.65 5.94
N MET A 310 -25.07 -9.67 5.13
CA MET A 310 -24.91 -8.25 5.43
C MET A 310 -26.11 -7.73 6.22
N TYR A 311 -25.85 -7.07 7.35
CA TYR A 311 -26.89 -6.51 8.23
C TYR A 311 -27.17 -5.05 7.92
N LYS A 312 -28.45 -4.67 7.87
CA LYS A 312 -28.92 -3.28 7.72
C LYS A 312 -30.13 -3.05 8.60
N PHE A 313 -30.45 -1.79 8.89
CA PHE A 313 -31.79 -1.48 9.35
C PHE A 313 -32.77 -1.59 8.18
N ARG A 314 -33.97 -2.07 8.48
CA ARG A 314 -35.04 -2.15 7.50
C ARG A 314 -35.52 -0.75 7.13
N SER A 315 -35.31 -0.37 5.87
CA SER A 315 -35.78 0.90 5.31
C SER A 315 -36.97 0.72 4.34
N MET A 316 -37.28 -0.51 3.94
CA MET A 316 -38.32 -0.84 2.96
C MET A 316 -39.53 -1.49 3.63
N GLN A 317 -40.69 -1.38 2.97
CA GLN A 317 -41.91 -2.06 3.37
C GLN A 317 -41.74 -3.58 3.31
N ASP A 318 -42.50 -4.30 4.11
CA ASP A 318 -42.49 -5.76 4.08
C ASP A 318 -42.95 -6.27 2.70
N GLY A 319 -42.31 -7.32 2.18
CA GLY A 319 -42.57 -7.82 0.83
C GLY A 319 -42.07 -6.94 -0.33
N ALA A 320 -41.24 -5.91 -0.07
CA ALA A 320 -40.67 -5.04 -1.12
C ALA A 320 -39.91 -5.79 -2.23
N GLU A 321 -39.42 -7.01 -1.95
CA GLU A 321 -38.78 -7.88 -2.93
C GLU A 321 -39.75 -8.34 -4.04
N ASN A 322 -41.03 -8.53 -3.72
CA ASN A 322 -42.06 -8.93 -4.69
C ASN A 322 -42.30 -7.85 -5.76
N HIS A 323 -41.97 -6.60 -5.46
CA HIS A 323 -42.08 -5.48 -6.39
C HIS A 323 -40.78 -5.22 -7.19
N ALA A 324 -39.70 -5.99 -6.94
CA ALA A 324 -38.40 -5.73 -7.54
C ALA A 324 -38.42 -5.70 -9.08
N ALA A 325 -39.17 -6.60 -9.72
CA ALA A 325 -39.31 -6.64 -11.17
C ALA A 325 -39.96 -5.36 -11.72
N ARG A 326 -41.03 -4.87 -11.08
CA ARG A 326 -41.73 -3.64 -11.50
C ARG A 326 -40.85 -2.41 -11.34
N VAL A 327 -40.09 -2.32 -10.24
CA VAL A 327 -39.21 -1.18 -9.98
C VAL A 327 -37.95 -1.24 -10.85
N SER A 328 -37.48 -2.43 -11.25
CA SER A 328 -36.31 -2.57 -12.13
C SER A 328 -36.46 -1.91 -13.50
N LEU A 329 -37.70 -1.70 -13.98
CA LEU A 329 -37.99 -0.94 -15.21
C LEU A 329 -37.58 0.54 -15.10
N HIS A 330 -37.46 1.06 -13.87
CA HIS A 330 -37.09 2.44 -13.58
C HIS A 330 -35.63 2.54 -13.10
N ASN A 331 -34.79 1.56 -13.45
CA ASN A 331 -33.38 1.58 -13.07
C ASN A 331 -32.66 2.76 -13.74
N GLU A 332 -32.10 3.65 -12.93
CA GLU A 332 -31.33 4.80 -13.40
C GLU A 332 -29.86 4.42 -13.71
N MET A 333 -29.44 3.18 -13.45
CA MET A 333 -28.08 2.71 -13.67
C MET A 333 -27.99 1.71 -14.81
N ARG A 334 -27.00 1.88 -15.70
CA ARG A 334 -26.68 0.90 -16.74
C ARG A 334 -25.82 -0.22 -16.14
N GLY A 335 -26.15 -1.46 -16.45
CA GLY A 335 -25.44 -2.64 -15.98
C GLY A 335 -26.23 -3.48 -14.96
N PRO A 336 -25.57 -4.38 -14.22
CA PRO A 336 -26.24 -5.38 -13.37
C PRO A 336 -26.79 -4.80 -12.07
N VAL A 337 -26.38 -3.59 -11.68
CA VAL A 337 -26.74 -2.95 -10.42
C VAL A 337 -28.03 -2.14 -10.57
N PHE A 338 -28.88 -2.22 -9.55
CA PHE A 338 -30.10 -1.44 -9.45
C PHE A 338 -29.89 -0.15 -8.62
N LYS A 339 -30.35 0.98 -9.15
CA LYS A 339 -30.36 2.30 -8.49
C LYS A 339 -31.56 3.10 -8.94
N MET A 340 -32.27 3.72 -8.01
CA MET A 340 -33.41 4.60 -8.26
C MET A 340 -33.48 5.65 -7.16
N LYS A 341 -33.59 6.94 -7.52
CA LYS A 341 -33.60 8.03 -6.53
C LYS A 341 -34.86 8.05 -5.67
N GLN A 342 -36.01 7.78 -6.27
CA GLN A 342 -37.31 7.78 -5.59
C GLN A 342 -37.88 6.37 -5.57
N ASP A 343 -37.32 5.53 -4.71
CA ASP A 343 -37.79 4.16 -4.58
C ASP A 343 -39.14 4.11 -3.83
N PRO A 344 -40.25 3.74 -4.48
CA PRO A 344 -41.58 3.73 -3.86
C PRO A 344 -41.74 2.67 -2.76
N ARG A 345 -40.77 1.76 -2.62
CA ARG A 345 -40.79 0.69 -1.61
C ARG A 345 -40.32 1.14 -0.25
N LEU A 346 -39.86 2.39 -0.11
CA LEU A 346 -39.36 2.93 1.15
C LEU A 346 -40.51 3.17 2.15
N THR A 347 -40.21 2.97 3.43
CA THR A 347 -41.06 3.46 4.51
C THR A 347 -40.81 4.95 4.74
N PHE A 348 -41.71 5.64 5.44
CA PHE A 348 -41.55 7.06 5.78
C PHE A 348 -40.21 7.30 6.52
N LEU A 349 -39.92 6.50 7.55
CA LEU A 349 -38.64 6.55 8.27
C LEU A 349 -37.48 6.05 7.40
N GLY A 350 -37.72 5.08 6.52
CA GLY A 350 -36.70 4.50 5.65
C GLY A 350 -36.04 5.49 4.70
N GLY A 351 -36.79 6.47 4.18
CA GLY A 351 -36.24 7.56 3.40
C GLY A 351 -35.25 8.41 4.20
N PHE A 352 -35.58 8.73 5.46
CA PHE A 352 -34.68 9.44 6.37
C PHE A 352 -33.43 8.61 6.68
N LEU A 353 -33.59 7.32 6.99
CA LEU A 353 -32.47 6.43 7.29
C LEU A 353 -31.47 6.38 6.13
N ARG A 354 -31.93 6.20 4.88
CA ARG A 354 -31.05 6.15 3.70
C ARG A 354 -30.39 7.48 3.38
N LYS A 355 -31.14 8.59 3.51
CA LYS A 355 -30.63 9.94 3.26
C LYS A 355 -29.38 10.25 4.09
N TYR A 356 -29.38 9.81 5.36
CA TYR A 356 -28.27 9.98 6.30
C TYR A 356 -27.46 8.68 6.49
N SER A 357 -27.63 7.67 5.63
CA SER A 357 -26.96 6.37 5.70
C SER A 357 -27.00 5.69 7.08
N LEU A 358 -28.02 5.99 7.88
CA LEU A 358 -28.24 5.41 9.19
C LEU A 358 -28.65 3.94 9.07
N ASP A 359 -29.23 3.54 7.94
CA ASP A 359 -29.59 2.15 7.67
C ASP A 359 -28.38 1.21 7.59
N GLU A 360 -27.18 1.77 7.41
CA GLU A 360 -25.93 1.02 7.25
C GLU A 360 -25.20 0.80 8.57
N LEU A 361 -25.62 1.42 9.68
CA LEU A 361 -24.97 1.26 11.00
C LEU A 361 -24.81 -0.20 11.45
N PRO A 362 -25.78 -1.11 11.24
CA PRO A 362 -25.60 -2.53 11.60
C PRO A 362 -24.46 -3.24 10.86
N GLN A 363 -23.98 -2.71 9.72
CA GLN A 363 -22.83 -3.26 9.00
C GLN A 363 -21.52 -3.16 9.80
N LEU A 364 -21.43 -2.28 10.80
CA LEU A 364 -20.28 -2.23 11.72
C LEU A 364 -20.05 -3.59 12.41
N TRP A 365 -21.11 -4.37 12.63
CA TRP A 365 -20.99 -5.75 13.12
C TRP A 365 -20.33 -6.67 12.09
N ASN A 366 -20.65 -6.53 10.81
CA ASN A 366 -19.98 -7.28 9.74
C ASN A 366 -18.49 -6.95 9.66
N VAL A 367 -18.13 -5.67 9.90
CA VAL A 367 -16.73 -5.26 9.97
C VAL A 367 -16.05 -5.90 11.17
N LEU A 368 -16.66 -5.87 12.36
CA LEU A 368 -16.10 -6.49 13.56
C LEU A 368 -15.87 -8.00 13.35
N LYS A 369 -16.84 -8.70 12.77
CA LYS A 369 -16.76 -10.13 12.46
C LYS A 369 -15.71 -10.48 11.39
N GLY A 370 -15.38 -9.54 10.51
CA GLY A 370 -14.38 -9.71 9.45
C GLY A 370 -14.94 -10.05 8.07
N ASP A 371 -16.27 -10.04 7.92
CA ASP A 371 -16.97 -10.18 6.64
C ASP A 371 -16.75 -8.94 5.76
N MET A 372 -16.62 -7.75 6.39
CA MET A 372 -16.45 -6.45 5.75
C MET A 372 -15.26 -5.68 6.33
N SER A 373 -14.95 -4.54 5.71
CA SER A 373 -14.00 -3.52 6.13
C SER A 373 -14.72 -2.17 6.23
N LEU A 374 -14.16 -1.17 6.93
CA LEU A 374 -14.75 0.18 6.93
C LEU A 374 -14.70 0.79 5.52
N VAL A 375 -13.57 0.60 4.84
CA VAL A 375 -13.32 1.10 3.48
C VAL A 375 -13.02 -0.07 2.55
N GLY A 376 -13.71 -0.11 1.40
CA GLY A 376 -13.55 -1.14 0.37
C GLY A 376 -14.61 -1.04 -0.73
N PRO A 377 -14.56 -1.90 -1.76
CA PRO A 377 -15.59 -1.97 -2.79
C PRO A 377 -16.98 -2.28 -2.22
N ARG A 378 -18.06 -1.82 -2.87
CA ARG A 378 -19.42 -2.15 -2.42
C ARG A 378 -19.66 -3.67 -2.46
N PRO A 379 -20.24 -4.28 -1.41
CA PRO A 379 -20.64 -5.70 -1.42
C PRO A 379 -21.76 -5.96 -2.45
N PRO A 380 -21.51 -6.73 -3.53
CA PRO A 380 -22.53 -6.99 -4.53
C PRO A 380 -23.50 -8.09 -4.12
N LEU A 381 -24.65 -8.12 -4.80
CA LEU A 381 -25.59 -9.25 -4.75
C LEU A 381 -25.00 -10.45 -5.51
N PRO A 382 -25.31 -11.69 -5.11
CA PRO A 382 -24.96 -12.87 -5.90
C PRO A 382 -25.45 -12.79 -7.36
N SER A 383 -26.65 -12.24 -7.58
CA SER A 383 -27.25 -12.02 -8.91
C SER A 383 -26.57 -10.93 -9.75
N GLU A 384 -25.86 -9.99 -9.11
CA GLU A 384 -25.02 -9.02 -9.81
C GLU A 384 -23.73 -9.70 -10.27
N VAL A 385 -23.09 -10.47 -9.38
CA VAL A 385 -21.82 -11.16 -9.64
C VAL A 385 -21.91 -12.18 -10.78
N SER A 386 -23.06 -12.86 -10.91
CA SER A 386 -23.30 -13.80 -12.02
C SER A 386 -23.29 -13.14 -13.39
N LYS A 387 -23.46 -11.80 -13.46
CA LYS A 387 -23.49 -11.02 -14.70
C LYS A 387 -22.18 -10.25 -14.95
N TYR A 388 -21.16 -10.44 -14.12
CA TYR A 388 -19.91 -9.71 -14.25
C TYR A 388 -19.09 -10.15 -15.45
N LYS A 389 -18.53 -9.16 -16.16
CA LYS A 389 -17.44 -9.37 -17.12
C LYS A 389 -16.21 -9.87 -16.35
N GLY A 390 -15.32 -10.62 -17.02
CA GLY A 390 -14.13 -11.21 -16.38
C GLY A 390 -13.30 -10.20 -15.58
N TRP A 391 -13.02 -9.03 -16.16
CA TRP A 391 -12.24 -7.96 -15.52
C TRP A 391 -12.93 -7.36 -14.29
N GLN A 392 -14.27 -7.34 -14.25
CA GLN A 392 -15.03 -6.77 -13.13
C GLN A 392 -14.94 -7.61 -11.87
N ARG A 393 -14.65 -8.91 -12.00
CA ARG A 393 -14.56 -9.85 -10.87
C ARG A 393 -13.41 -9.51 -9.93
N ARG A 394 -12.39 -8.80 -10.40
CA ARG A 394 -11.26 -8.35 -9.57
C ARG A 394 -11.70 -7.47 -8.40
N ARG A 395 -12.86 -6.80 -8.45
CA ARG A 395 -13.39 -6.08 -7.28
C ARG A 395 -13.69 -6.98 -6.07
N LEU A 396 -13.79 -8.30 -6.26
CA LEU A 396 -13.97 -9.29 -5.20
C LEU A 396 -12.65 -9.71 -4.53
N SER A 397 -11.51 -9.22 -4.99
CA SER A 397 -10.19 -9.55 -4.42
C SER A 397 -9.86 -8.77 -3.14
N MET A 398 -10.77 -7.91 -2.66
CA MET A 398 -10.67 -7.22 -1.38
C MET A 398 -11.95 -7.39 -0.57
N ARG A 399 -11.83 -7.28 0.76
CA ARG A 399 -13.00 -7.24 1.63
C ARG A 399 -13.87 -6.04 1.25
N PRO A 400 -15.19 -6.23 1.10
CA PRO A 400 -16.09 -5.13 0.79
C PRO A 400 -16.15 -4.11 1.92
N GLY A 401 -16.41 -2.85 1.57
CA GLY A 401 -16.45 -1.71 2.48
C GLY A 401 -17.87 -1.27 2.84
N ILE A 402 -18.01 -0.60 3.99
CA ILE A 402 -19.18 0.25 4.26
C ILE A 402 -19.13 1.47 3.32
N THR A 403 -17.96 2.13 3.26
CA THR A 403 -17.67 3.19 2.29
C THR A 403 -16.57 2.78 1.31
N GLY A 404 -16.38 3.52 0.23
CA GLY A 404 -15.46 3.20 -0.84
C GLY A 404 -15.20 4.38 -1.78
N LEU A 405 -14.20 4.24 -2.65
CA LEU A 405 -13.76 5.33 -3.52
C LEU A 405 -14.87 5.79 -4.48
N TRP A 406 -15.66 4.86 -5.01
CA TRP A 406 -16.81 5.19 -5.87
C TRP A 406 -17.91 5.96 -5.11
N GLN A 407 -18.11 5.69 -3.82
CA GLN A 407 -19.09 6.39 -2.96
C GLN A 407 -18.68 7.84 -2.71
N VAL A 408 -17.39 8.15 -2.69
CA VAL A 408 -16.92 9.52 -2.50
C VAL A 408 -16.79 10.30 -3.81
N LEU A 409 -16.42 9.64 -4.92
CA LEU A 409 -16.20 10.30 -6.22
C LEU A 409 -17.40 10.23 -7.19
N GLY A 410 -18.05 9.08 -7.33
CA GLY A 410 -19.09 8.84 -8.36
C GLY A 410 -20.52 9.22 -7.92
N ARG A 411 -20.93 8.79 -6.71
CA ARG A 411 -22.27 9.01 -6.13
C ARG A 411 -23.42 8.94 -7.14
N GLN A 412 -24.31 9.94 -7.15
CA GLN A 412 -25.48 10.03 -8.01
C GLN A 412 -25.14 10.38 -9.47
N LYS A 413 -23.95 10.93 -9.73
CA LYS A 413 -23.55 11.38 -11.07
C LYS A 413 -23.08 10.22 -11.97
N LEU A 414 -22.69 9.11 -11.35
CA LEU A 414 -22.20 7.94 -12.07
C LEU A 414 -23.38 7.02 -12.44
N ILE A 415 -23.63 6.91 -13.74
CA ILE A 415 -24.77 6.23 -14.37
C ILE A 415 -24.33 4.87 -14.98
N ASP A 416 -23.03 4.68 -15.21
CA ASP A 416 -22.47 3.50 -15.85
C ASP A 416 -21.76 2.59 -14.84
N PHE A 417 -22.09 1.31 -14.82
CA PHE A 417 -21.45 0.33 -13.95
C PHE A 417 -19.98 0.08 -14.30
N ASP A 418 -19.58 0.18 -15.57
CA ASP A 418 -18.16 -0.04 -15.92
C ASP A 418 -17.28 1.05 -15.29
N ALA A 419 -17.67 2.32 -15.39
CA ALA A 419 -17.00 3.44 -14.71
C ALA A 419 -17.02 3.31 -13.17
N TRP A 420 -18.03 2.64 -12.59
CA TRP A 420 -18.03 2.33 -11.17
C TRP A 420 -16.89 1.36 -10.88
N VAL A 421 -16.87 0.23 -11.59
CA VAL A 421 -15.88 -0.82 -11.34
C VAL A 421 -14.47 -0.28 -11.54
N GLU A 422 -14.23 0.63 -12.49
CA GLU A 422 -12.95 1.32 -12.63
C GLU A 422 -12.52 2.07 -11.36
N LEU A 423 -13.45 2.73 -10.65
CA LEU A 423 -13.14 3.36 -9.36
C LEU A 423 -12.85 2.33 -8.26
N ASP A 424 -13.55 1.20 -8.25
CA ASP A 424 -13.25 0.10 -7.32
C ASP A 424 -11.86 -0.50 -7.60
N LEU A 425 -11.50 -0.70 -8.87
CA LEU A 425 -10.19 -1.20 -9.27
C LEU A 425 -9.10 -0.18 -8.96
N LYS A 426 -9.34 1.10 -9.21
CA LYS A 426 -8.41 2.18 -8.86
C LYS A 426 -8.13 2.23 -7.36
N TYR A 427 -9.14 1.95 -6.52
CA TYR A 427 -8.94 1.79 -5.08
C TYR A 427 -8.05 0.59 -4.77
N ILE A 428 -8.31 -0.57 -5.38
CA ILE A 428 -7.51 -1.79 -5.19
C ILE A 428 -6.06 -1.58 -5.61
N ASP A 429 -5.83 -0.94 -6.76
CA ASP A 429 -4.50 -0.67 -7.34
C ASP A 429 -3.66 0.27 -6.47
N HIS A 430 -4.30 1.28 -5.86
CA HIS A 430 -3.62 2.34 -5.10
C HIS A 430 -3.88 2.26 -3.60
N TRP A 431 -4.33 1.10 -3.12
CA TRP A 431 -4.73 0.95 -1.74
C TRP A 431 -3.58 1.27 -0.80
N SER A 432 -3.89 2.08 0.19
CA SER A 432 -3.01 2.42 1.30
C SER A 432 -3.86 2.85 2.50
N LEU A 433 -3.32 2.73 3.70
CA LEU A 433 -3.98 3.24 4.92
C LEU A 433 -4.30 4.74 4.81
N TRP A 434 -3.47 5.50 4.09
CA TRP A 434 -3.71 6.92 3.83
C TRP A 434 -4.90 7.16 2.89
N LEU A 435 -5.07 6.33 1.87
CA LEU A 435 -6.24 6.38 1.00
C LEU A 435 -7.52 6.04 1.77
N ASP A 436 -7.48 5.03 2.66
CA ASP A 436 -8.60 4.69 3.53
C ASP A 436 -9.01 5.89 4.41
N LEU A 437 -8.05 6.55 5.06
CA LEU A 437 -8.30 7.75 5.86
C LEU A 437 -8.94 8.87 5.02
N LYS A 438 -8.41 9.12 3.82
CA LYS A 438 -9.00 10.12 2.89
C LYS A 438 -10.45 9.80 2.57
N ILE A 439 -10.76 8.54 2.25
CA ILE A 439 -12.13 8.12 1.92
C ILE A 439 -13.05 8.28 3.13
N ILE A 440 -12.61 7.91 4.34
CA ILE A 440 -13.38 8.12 5.58
C ILE A 440 -13.69 9.61 5.78
N PHE A 441 -12.69 10.48 5.69
CA PHE A 441 -12.90 11.93 5.84
C PHE A 441 -13.81 12.52 4.75
N GLN A 442 -13.74 12.04 3.51
CA GLN A 442 -14.63 12.45 2.44
C GLN A 442 -16.06 11.91 2.59
N THR A 443 -16.25 10.84 3.38
CA THR A 443 -17.55 10.26 3.68
C THR A 443 -18.33 11.09 4.70
N ILE A 444 -17.67 11.71 5.69
CA ILE A 444 -18.35 12.46 6.77
C ILE A 444 -19.26 13.58 6.23
N PRO A 445 -18.79 14.51 5.36
CA PRO A 445 -19.67 15.54 4.80
C PRO A 445 -20.81 14.98 3.95
N ALA A 446 -20.64 13.78 3.36
CA ALA A 446 -21.66 13.11 2.57
C ALA A 446 -22.90 12.77 3.39
N VAL A 447 -22.62 12.15 4.54
CA VAL A 447 -23.60 11.66 5.49
C VAL A 447 -24.28 12.85 6.15
N VAL A 448 -23.51 13.84 6.60
CA VAL A 448 -24.06 15.05 7.27
C VAL A 448 -24.93 15.88 6.33
N LYS A 449 -24.53 16.07 5.07
CA LYS A 449 -25.34 16.82 4.09
C LYS A 449 -26.58 16.07 3.60
N GLY A 450 -26.79 14.82 4.05
CA GLY A 450 -27.94 14.03 3.64
C GLY A 450 -27.91 13.68 2.15
N THR A 451 -26.71 13.47 1.60
CA THR A 451 -26.53 13.07 0.20
C THR A 451 -26.40 11.55 0.03
N GLY A 452 -26.87 10.80 1.03
CA GLY A 452 -26.98 9.35 0.99
C GLY A 452 -27.82 8.86 -0.20
N MET A 453 -27.60 7.60 -0.58
CA MET A 453 -28.19 6.99 -1.77
C MET A 453 -29.57 6.38 -1.54
#